data_AF-A0A383A2I4-F1
#
_entry.id   AF-A0A383A2I4-F1
#
_cell.length_a   1.000
_cell.length_b   1.000
_cell.length_c   1.000
_cell.angle_alpha   90.00
_cell.angle_beta   90.00
_cell.angle_gamma   90.00
#
_symmetry.space_group_name_H-M   'P 1'
#
loop_
_entity.id
_entity.type
_entity.pdbx_description
1 polymer ?
#
loop_
_entity_poly.entity_id
_entity_poly.type
_entity_poly.pdbx_seq_one_letter_code
_entity_poly.pdbx_strand_id
1 'polypeptide(L)'
;MAKIQRALISVSDKDGLVPFAQTLAEAGVEILSTGGTARLMREAGLAVIDVSDYTGFPEMMDGRVKTLHPKVHGGLLHLRDNDEHKAAAEEHGIDP
;
A
#
# COMPACT_ATOMS: atom_id res chain seq x y z
N MET A 1 -20.81 2.96 -3.23
CA MET A 1 -19.51 2.29 -3.04
C MET A 1 -18.53 3.30 -2.46
N ALA A 2 -17.65 2.88 -1.55
CA ALA A 2 -16.60 3.75 -1.05
C ALA A 2 -15.62 4.11 -2.18
N LYS A 3 -15.15 5.36 -2.21
CA LYS A 3 -14.10 5.79 -3.15
C LYS A 3 -12.77 5.17 -2.70
N ILE A 4 -12.05 4.54 -3.62
CA ILE A 4 -10.69 4.04 -3.34
C ILE A 4 -9.78 5.25 -3.15
N GLN A 5 -9.09 5.31 -2.01
CA GLN A 5 -8.14 6.38 -1.69
C GLN A 5 -6.69 5.90 -1.80
N ARG A 6 -6.44 4.63 -1.47
CA ARG A 6 -5.12 4.03 -1.48
C ARG A 6 -5.16 2.60 -2.01
N ALA A 7 -4.08 2.16 -2.67
CA ALA A 7 -3.89 0.79 -3.13
C ALA A 7 -2.52 0.26 -2.67
N LEU A 8 -2.52 -0.90 -2.00
CA LEU A 8 -1.31 -1.68 -1.74
C LEU A 8 -1.13 -2.72 -2.84
N ILE A 9 -0.07 -2.60 -3.64
CA ILE A 9 0.18 -3.46 -4.81
C ILE A 9 1.49 -4.21 -4.63
N SER A 10 1.43 -5.54 -4.58
CA SER A 10 2.61 -6.41 -4.51
C SER A 10 2.33 -7.68 -5.29
N VAL A 11 2.79 -7.73 -6.54
CA VAL A 11 2.51 -8.82 -7.48
C VAL A 11 3.79 -9.42 -8.03
N SER A 12 3.82 -10.76 -8.13
CA SER A 12 4.93 -11.50 -8.72
C SER A 12 4.91 -11.38 -10.24
N ASP A 13 3.76 -11.69 -10.83
CA ASP A 13 3.44 -11.44 -12.23
C ASP A 13 3.11 -9.97 -12.44
N LYS A 14 3.73 -9.36 -13.44
CA LYS A 14 3.65 -7.92 -13.71
C LYS A 14 2.89 -7.61 -14.99
N ASP A 15 2.32 -8.63 -15.64
CA ASP A 15 1.50 -8.46 -16.82
C ASP A 15 0.31 -7.51 -16.51
N GLY A 16 0.20 -6.44 -17.30
CA GLY A 16 -0.84 -5.42 -17.12
C GLY A 16 -0.69 -4.51 -15.90
N LEU A 17 0.38 -4.62 -15.10
CA LEU A 17 0.54 -3.82 -13.88
C LEU A 17 0.57 -2.31 -14.15
N VAL A 18 1.38 -1.88 -15.12
CA VAL A 18 1.57 -0.46 -15.43
C VAL A 18 0.27 0.24 -15.86
N PRO A 19 -0.48 -0.24 -16.87
CA PRO A 19 -1.75 0.41 -17.26
C PRO A 19 -2.80 0.38 -16.14
N PHE A 20 -2.83 -0.67 -15.33
CA PHE A 20 -3.70 -0.73 -14.15
C PHE A 20 -3.33 0.35 -13.12
N ALA A 21 -2.05 0.46 -12.77
CA ALA A 21 -1.57 1.44 -11.80
C ALA A 21 -1.70 2.89 -12.31
N GLN A 22 -1.54 3.13 -13.61
CA GLN A 22 -1.83 4.44 -14.24
C GLN A 22 -3.29 4.85 -14.04
N THR A 23 -4.24 3.92 -14.26
CA THR A 23 -5.67 4.20 -14.05
C THR A 23 -5.96 4.60 -12.59
N LEU A 24 -5.31 3.93 -11.63
CA LEU A 24 -5.42 4.27 -10.21
C LEU A 24 -4.83 5.66 -9.91
N ALA A 25 -3.64 5.95 -10.43
CA ALA A 25 -2.98 7.23 -10.24
C ALA A 25 -3.78 8.41 -10.85
N GLU A 26 -4.34 8.23 -12.04
CA GLU A 26 -5.22 9.22 -12.70
C GLU A 26 -6.51 9.48 -11.89
N ALA A 27 -7.01 8.46 -11.18
CA ALA A 27 -8.14 8.60 -10.27
C ALA A 27 -7.75 9.25 -8.91
N GLY A 28 -6.48 9.60 -8.71
CA GLY A 28 -5.96 10.20 -7.49
C GLY A 28 -5.77 9.20 -6.34
N VAL A 29 -5.57 7.92 -6.65
CA VAL A 29 -5.31 6.87 -5.65
C VAL A 29 -3.82 6.87 -5.30
N GLU A 30 -3.51 6.89 -4.00
CA GLU A 30 -2.15 6.73 -3.50
C GLU A 30 -1.69 5.28 -3.63
N ILE A 31 -0.48 5.04 -4.15
CA ILE A 31 0.03 3.68 -4.40
C ILE A 31 1.15 3.36 -3.42
N LEU A 32 0.98 2.28 -2.65
CA LEU A 32 2.02 1.67 -1.82
C LEU A 32 2.48 0.38 -2.49
N SER A 33 3.79 0.14 -2.51
CA SER A 33 4.34 -1.09 -3.11
C SER A 33 5.69 -1.48 -2.50
N THR A 34 6.22 -2.63 -2.94
CA THR A 34 7.51 -3.15 -2.49
C THR A 34 8.35 -3.67 -3.64
N GLY A 35 9.67 -3.66 -3.46
CA GLY A 35 10.63 -4.37 -4.30
C GLY A 35 10.43 -4.15 -5.81
N GLY A 36 10.43 -5.25 -6.57
CA GLY A 36 10.33 -5.21 -8.03
C GLY A 36 8.99 -4.66 -8.57
N THR A 37 7.91 -4.72 -7.79
CA THR A 37 6.61 -4.14 -8.18
C THR A 37 6.68 -2.62 -8.13
N ALA A 38 7.22 -2.05 -7.04
CA ALA A 38 7.41 -0.61 -6.89
C ALA A 38 8.34 -0.06 -7.97
N ARG A 39 9.46 -0.75 -8.20
CA ARG A 39 10.46 -0.38 -9.21
C ARG A 39 9.85 -0.25 -10.61
N LEU A 40 9.10 -1.25 -11.07
CA LEU A 40 8.49 -1.22 -12.40
C LEU A 40 7.53 -0.03 -12.57
N MET A 41 6.72 0.25 -11.55
CA MET A 41 5.79 1.38 -11.60
C MET A 41 6.52 2.74 -11.62
N ARG A 42 7.60 2.89 -10.84
CA ARG A 42 8.42 4.12 -10.87
C ARG A 42 9.15 4.33 -12.19
N GLU A 43 9.66 3.26 -12.80
CA GLU A 43 10.27 3.30 -14.13
C GLU A 43 9.27 3.76 -15.21
N ALA A 44 7.97 3.49 -15.00
CA ALA A 44 6.88 4.00 -15.83
C ALA A 44 6.41 5.43 -15.47
N GLY A 45 7.09 6.12 -14.55
CA GLY A 45 6.81 7.50 -14.15
C GLY A 45 5.73 7.66 -13.07
N LEU A 46 5.28 6.57 -12.43
CA LEU A 46 4.27 6.63 -11.38
C LEU A 46 4.87 7.00 -10.02
N ALA A 47 4.15 7.83 -9.27
CA ALA A 47 4.44 8.08 -7.86
C ALA A 47 4.06 6.83 -7.04
N VAL A 48 5.04 6.27 -6.32
CA VAL A 48 4.86 5.07 -5.51
C VAL A 48 5.58 5.26 -4.18
N ILE A 49 4.87 5.05 -3.09
CA ILE A 49 5.41 5.03 -1.73
C ILE A 49 5.93 3.64 -1.42
N ASP A 50 7.18 3.52 -0.98
CA ASP A 50 7.70 2.25 -0.50
C ASP A 50 7.03 1.88 0.84
N VAL A 51 6.62 0.62 0.99
CA VAL A 51 6.08 0.14 2.27
C VAL A 51 7.08 0.33 3.41
N SER A 52 8.39 0.26 3.15
CA SER A 52 9.41 0.53 4.17
C SER A 52 9.35 1.97 4.67
N ASP A 53 9.08 2.93 3.77
CA ASP A 53 8.97 4.35 4.13
C ASP A 53 7.67 4.60 4.91
N TYR A 54 6.56 4.00 4.47
CA TYR A 54 5.27 4.08 5.16
C TYR A 54 5.32 3.46 6.57
N THR A 55 5.98 2.32 6.71
CA THR A 55 6.06 1.59 7.98
C THR A 55 7.18 2.09 8.90
N GLY A 56 8.23 2.69 8.33
CA GLY A 56 9.48 2.99 9.03
C GLY A 56 10.34 1.74 9.31
N PHE A 57 10.00 0.60 8.71
CA PHE A 57 10.67 -0.68 8.95
C PHE A 57 11.29 -1.22 7.65
N PRO A 58 12.58 -1.61 7.66
CA PRO A 58 13.25 -2.09 6.46
C PRO A 58 12.76 -3.48 6.05
N GLU A 59 13.01 -3.84 4.79
CA GLU A 59 12.87 -5.21 4.32
C GLU A 59 13.91 -6.13 4.98
N MET A 60 13.48 -7.31 5.44
CA MET A 60 14.32 -8.28 6.13
C MET A 60 14.13 -9.70 5.60
N MET A 61 15.12 -10.56 5.89
CA MET A 61 15.11 -11.99 5.58
C MET A 61 14.87 -12.29 4.09
N ASP A 62 15.61 -11.61 3.20
CA ASP A 62 15.51 -11.79 1.75
C ASP A 62 14.07 -11.61 1.23
N GLY A 63 13.44 -10.51 1.65
CA GLY A 63 12.08 -10.15 1.26
C GLY A 63 10.95 -10.94 1.90
N ARG A 64 11.27 -11.87 2.83
CA ARG A 64 10.25 -12.63 3.58
C ARG A 64 9.47 -11.74 4.56
N VAL A 65 10.12 -10.71 5.12
CA VAL A 65 9.52 -9.79 6.08
C VAL A 65 9.62 -8.38 5.53
N LYS A 66 8.57 -7.94 4.83
CA LYS A 66 8.47 -6.60 4.23
C LYS A 66 7.11 -5.93 4.43
N THR A 67 6.04 -6.72 4.54
CA THR A 67 4.66 -6.20 4.73
C THR A 67 4.01 -6.66 6.04
N LEU A 68 4.69 -7.52 6.82
CA LEU A 68 4.21 -8.03 8.11
C LEU A 68 4.34 -6.95 9.20
N HIS A 69 3.59 -5.86 9.05
CA HIS A 69 3.64 -4.69 9.92
C HIS A 69 2.23 -4.23 10.32
N PRO A 70 2.00 -3.77 11.58
CA PRO A 70 0.70 -3.30 12.03
C PRO A 70 0.10 -2.18 11.16
N LYS A 71 0.90 -1.23 10.67
CA LYS A 71 0.40 -0.18 9.76
C LYS A 71 -0.16 -0.73 8.43
N VAL A 72 0.36 -1.86 7.95
CA VAL A 72 -0.13 -2.50 6.72
C VAL A 72 -1.39 -3.29 7.04
N HIS A 73 -1.30 -4.24 7.98
CA HIS A 73 -2.42 -5.13 8.30
C HIS A 73 -3.57 -4.43 9.00
N GLY A 74 -3.30 -3.39 9.80
CA GLY A 74 -4.33 -2.53 10.39
C GLY A 74 -5.14 -1.80 9.33
N GLY A 75 -4.51 -1.27 8.27
CA GLY A 75 -5.22 -0.63 7.15
C GLY A 75 -6.11 -1.61 6.36
N LEU A 76 -5.69 -2.88 6.29
CA LEU A 76 -6.45 -3.95 5.63
C LEU A 76 -7.60 -4.49 6.49
N LEU A 77 -7.39 -4.62 7.81
CA LEU A 77 -8.26 -5.40 8.70
C LEU A 77 -9.18 -4.56 9.58
N HIS A 78 -8.95 -3.25 9.74
CA HIS A 78 -9.84 -2.45 10.59
C HIS A 78 -11.25 -2.38 9.97
N LEU A 79 -12.27 -2.53 10.83
CA LEU A 79 -13.67 -2.45 10.43
C LEU A 79 -14.07 -0.98 10.35
N ARG A 80 -14.45 -0.53 9.14
CA ARG A 80 -14.72 0.89 8.85
C ARG A 80 -16.05 1.39 9.47
N ASP A 81 -16.90 0.47 9.90
CA ASP A 81 -18.18 0.72 10.59
C ASP A 81 -18.10 0.54 12.11
N ASN A 82 -16.93 0.22 12.66
CA ASN A 82 -16.70 0.11 14.11
C ASN A 82 -15.91 1.32 14.62
N ASP A 83 -16.50 2.08 15.55
CA ASP A 83 -15.90 3.30 16.09
C ASP A 83 -14.60 3.05 16.88
N GLU A 84 -14.50 1.94 17.61
CA GLU A 84 -13.29 1.57 18.36
C GLU A 84 -12.13 1.25 17.40
N HIS A 85 -12.41 0.56 16.30
CA HIS A 85 -11.41 0.25 15.28
C HIS A 85 -10.90 1.52 14.58
N LYS A 86 -11.80 2.47 14.27
CA LYS A 86 -11.42 3.76 13.67
C LYS A 86 -10.55 4.57 14.61
N ALA A 87 -10.92 4.65 15.90
CA ALA A 87 -10.13 5.37 16.90
C ALA A 87 -8.72 4.79 17.05
N ALA A 88 -8.59 3.45 17.12
CA ALA A 88 -7.29 2.79 17.19
C ALA A 88 -6.44 2.99 15.93
N ALA A 89 -7.07 3.02 14.75
CA ALA A 89 -6.39 3.30 13.50
C ALA A 89 -5.85 4.75 13.47
N GLU A 90 -6.66 5.72 13.86
CA GLU A 90 -6.27 7.14 13.94
C GLU A 90 -5.15 7.37 14.96
N GLU A 91 -5.25 6.80 16.17
CA GLU A 91 -4.24 6.91 17.23
C GLU A 91 -2.86 6.41 16.77
N HIS A 92 -2.82 5.37 15.95
CA HIS A 92 -1.58 4.76 15.46
C HIS A 92 -1.17 5.22 14.06
N GLY A 93 -1.86 6.21 13.48
CA GLY A 93 -1.58 6.72 12.14
C GLY A 93 -1.68 5.64 11.05
N ILE A 94 -2.74 4.84 11.13
CA ILE A 94 -3.08 3.78 10.19
C ILE A 94 -4.20 4.28 9.29
N ASP A 95 -3.83 4.77 8.12
CA ASP A 95 -4.80 5.28 7.17
C ASP A 95 -5.39 4.15 6.28
N PRO A 96 -6.67 4.23 5.88
CA PRO A 96 -7.36 3.23 5.04
C PRO A 96 -7.00 3.23 3.55
#